data_AF-A0A6G3XJI4-F1
#
_entry.id   AF-A0A6G3XJI4-F1
#
_cell.length_a   1.000
_cell.length_b   1.000
_cell.length_c   1.000
_cell.angle_alpha   90.00
_cell.angle_beta   90.00
_cell.angle_gamma   90.00
#
_symmetry.space_group_name_H-M   'P 1'
#
loop_
_entity.id
_entity.type
_entity.pdbx_description
1 polymer ?
#
loop_
_entity_poly.entity_id
_entity_poly.type
_entity_poly.pdbx_seq_one_letter_code
_entity_poly.pdbx_strand_id
1 'polypeptide(L)'
;GSGARDMARGLDEILRRPAVRHWADQQLAPVLGSEETLRTWLRCEGRLGPAAAELGISVPGARKRLTRLETVLRRSLLRPPSARYDLWLALRSRDLSPEGD
;
A
#
# COMPACT_ATOMS: atom_id res chain seq x y z
N GLY A 1 -16.97 -17.25 2.55
CA GLY A 1 -18.36 -17.19 3.07
C GLY A 1 -18.96 -15.82 2.80
N SER A 2 -20.29 -15.73 2.71
CA SER A 2 -21.03 -14.48 2.39
C SER A 2 -20.63 -13.31 3.31
N GLY A 3 -20.54 -13.54 4.63
CA GLY A 3 -20.23 -12.47 5.59
C GLY A 3 -18.87 -11.79 5.40
N ALA A 4 -17.84 -12.50 4.90
CA ALA A 4 -16.55 -11.86 4.59
C ALA A 4 -16.66 -10.90 3.40
N ARG A 5 -17.53 -11.20 2.44
CA ARG A 5 -17.81 -10.30 1.31
C ARG A 5 -18.64 -9.10 1.76
N ASP A 6 -19.55 -9.28 2.70
CA ASP A 6 -20.34 -8.19 3.27
C ASP A 6 -19.48 -7.22 4.08
N MET A 7 -18.56 -7.73 4.91
CA MET A 7 -17.57 -6.91 5.60
C MET A 7 -16.65 -6.16 4.63
N ALA A 8 -16.22 -6.81 3.55
CA ALA A 8 -15.39 -6.16 2.52
C ALA A 8 -16.15 -5.01 1.85
N ARG A 9 -17.45 -5.18 1.54
CA ARG A 9 -18.29 -4.10 1.01
C ARG A 9 -18.45 -2.94 1.99
N GLY A 10 -18.71 -3.24 3.27
CA GLY A 10 -18.79 -2.21 4.32
C GLY A 10 -17.47 -1.45 4.52
N LEU A 11 -16.32 -2.12 4.43
CA LEU A 11 -15.02 -1.46 4.44
C LEU A 11 -14.85 -0.55 3.21
N ASP A 12 -15.23 -1.01 2.02
CA ASP A 12 -15.13 -0.21 0.79
C ASP A 12 -16.01 1.04 0.85
N GLU A 13 -17.18 0.98 1.49
CA GLU A 13 -18.00 2.17 1.76
C GLU A 13 -17.29 3.19 2.66
N ILE A 14 -16.60 2.74 3.71
CA ILE A 14 -15.80 3.61 4.58
C ILE A 14 -14.64 4.22 3.80
N LEU A 15 -13.91 3.42 3.02
CA LEU A 15 -12.75 3.85 2.25
C LEU A 15 -13.09 4.85 1.15
N ARG A 16 -14.35 4.89 0.69
CA ARG A 16 -14.81 5.89 -0.29
C ARG A 16 -15.12 7.25 0.34
N ARG A 17 -15.24 7.38 1.66
CA ARG A 17 -15.60 8.65 2.31
C ARG A 17 -14.57 9.74 2.01
N PRO A 18 -14.97 11.00 1.75
CA PRO A 18 -14.04 12.08 1.37
C PRO A 18 -12.88 12.28 2.34
N ALA A 19 -13.14 12.21 3.66
CA ALA A 19 -12.09 12.33 4.67
C ALA A 19 -11.04 11.21 4.58
N VAL A 20 -11.46 9.98 4.26
CA VAL A 20 -10.54 8.84 4.11
C VAL A 20 -9.76 8.94 2.81
N ARG A 21 -10.36 9.42 1.73
CA ARG A 21 -9.66 9.70 0.48
C ARG A 21 -8.58 10.77 0.66
N HIS A 22 -8.93 11.89 1.30
CA HIS A 22 -7.97 12.95 1.61
C HIS A 22 -6.80 12.44 2.46
N TRP A 23 -7.09 11.62 3.48
CA TRP A 23 -6.06 10.93 4.25
C TRP A 23 -5.20 10.00 3.38
N ALA A 24 -5.82 9.19 2.52
CA ALA A 24 -5.11 8.27 1.62
C ALA A 24 -4.15 9.02 0.68
N ASP A 25 -4.60 10.14 0.12
CA ASP A 25 -3.77 11.00 -0.73
C ASP A 25 -2.56 11.55 0.04
N GLN A 26 -2.76 12.01 1.28
CA GLN A 26 -1.65 12.44 2.15
C GLN A 26 -0.67 11.30 2.44
N GLN A 27 -1.17 10.08 2.68
CA GLN A 27 -0.32 8.92 2.93
C GLN A 27 0.53 8.52 1.71
N LEU A 28 -0.02 8.69 0.50
CA LEU A 28 0.62 8.26 -0.75
C LEU A 28 1.43 9.35 -1.44
N ALA A 29 1.20 10.63 -1.13
CA ALA A 29 1.92 11.76 -1.69
C ALA A 29 3.46 11.59 -1.71
N PRO A 30 4.12 11.08 -0.66
CA PRO A 30 5.58 10.92 -0.65
C PRO A 30 6.12 9.82 -1.58
N VAL A 31 5.26 8.94 -2.08
CA VAL A 31 5.65 7.75 -2.87
C VAL A 31 5.05 7.74 -4.29
N LEU A 32 4.45 8.86 -4.71
CA LEU A 32 4.00 9.05 -6.09
C LEU A 32 5.16 8.85 -7.08
N GLY A 33 4.95 8.05 -8.11
CA GLY A 33 5.98 7.67 -9.10
C GLY A 33 6.90 6.53 -8.64
N SER A 34 6.69 5.98 -7.44
CA SER A 34 7.39 4.79 -6.93
C SER A 34 6.42 3.74 -6.38
N GLU A 35 5.13 3.82 -6.75
CA GLU A 35 4.09 2.96 -6.19
C GLU A 35 4.26 1.49 -6.55
N GLU A 36 4.89 1.16 -7.68
CA GLU A 36 5.01 -0.23 -8.15
C GLU A 36 5.69 -1.12 -7.10
N THR A 37 6.83 -0.68 -6.53
CA THR A 37 7.53 -1.46 -5.51
C THR A 37 6.67 -1.64 -4.25
N LEU A 38 5.96 -0.58 -3.82
CA LEU A 38 5.08 -0.64 -2.65
C LEU A 38 3.88 -1.56 -2.90
N ARG A 39 3.20 -1.41 -4.03
CA ARG A 39 2.04 -2.21 -4.43
C ARG A 39 2.39 -3.68 -4.54
N THR A 40 3.50 -4.01 -5.21
CA THR A 40 3.96 -5.40 -5.35
C THR A 40 4.35 -6.00 -4.00
N TRP A 41 5.09 -5.26 -3.16
CA TRP A 41 5.42 -5.72 -1.82
C TRP A 41 4.19 -5.99 -0.95
N LEU A 42 3.18 -5.09 -0.99
CA LEU A 42 1.93 -5.28 -0.24
C LEU A 42 1.09 -6.45 -0.77
N ARG A 43 1.03 -6.65 -2.10
CA ARG A 43 0.36 -7.79 -2.74
C ARG A 43 1.00 -9.12 -2.32
N CYS A 44 2.32 -9.13 -2.18
CA CYS A 44 3.11 -10.24 -1.65
C CYS A 44 3.07 -10.37 -0.12
N GLU A 45 2.08 -9.77 0.55
CA GLU A 45 1.92 -9.77 2.00
C GLU A 45 3.19 -9.31 2.74
N GLY A 46 3.86 -8.29 2.20
CA GLY A 46 5.06 -7.70 2.76
C GLY A 46 6.27 -8.64 2.85
N ARG A 47 6.24 -9.78 2.14
CA ARG A 47 7.36 -10.73 2.10
C ARG A 47 8.36 -10.30 1.04
N LEU A 48 9.61 -10.10 1.45
CA LEU A 48 10.70 -9.63 0.56
C LEU A 48 11.02 -10.61 -0.58
N GLY A 49 11.06 -11.92 -0.30
CA GLY A 49 11.37 -12.94 -1.30
C GLY A 49 10.37 -12.95 -2.47
N PRO A 50 9.08 -13.17 -2.20
CA PRO A 50 8.03 -13.12 -3.23
C PRO A 50 7.98 -11.79 -3.97
N ALA A 51 8.08 -10.65 -3.26
CA ALA A 51 8.06 -9.34 -3.89
C ALA A 51 9.25 -9.13 -4.83
N ALA A 52 10.45 -9.58 -4.44
CA ALA A 52 11.64 -9.50 -5.28
C ALA A 52 11.50 -10.35 -6.55
N ALA A 53 10.95 -11.56 -6.42
CA ALA A 53 10.65 -12.43 -7.56
C ALA A 53 9.63 -11.79 -8.52
N GLU A 54 8.55 -11.23 -8.00
CA GLU A 54 7.51 -10.56 -8.82
C GLU A 54 8.04 -9.27 -9.48
N LEU A 55 8.96 -8.55 -8.84
CA LEU A 55 9.64 -7.37 -9.40
C LEU A 55 10.80 -7.72 -10.35
N GLY A 56 11.18 -8.99 -10.50
CA GLY A 56 12.33 -9.41 -11.31
C GLY A 56 13.68 -8.90 -10.79
N ILE A 57 13.83 -8.71 -9.47
CA ILE A 57 15.06 -8.19 -8.84
C ILE A 57 15.55 -9.10 -7.71
N SER A 58 16.77 -8.87 -7.23
CA SER A 58 17.30 -9.58 -6.08
C SER A 58 16.61 -9.16 -4.77
N VAL A 59 16.59 -10.06 -3.77
CA VAL A 59 16.05 -9.75 -2.43
C VAL A 59 16.74 -8.54 -1.77
N PRO A 60 18.08 -8.40 -1.81
CA PRO A 60 18.75 -7.18 -1.36
C PRO A 60 18.32 -5.93 -2.14
N GLY A 61 18.07 -6.07 -3.45
CA GLY A 61 17.56 -4.98 -4.29
C GLY A 61 16.16 -4.52 -3.87
N ALA A 62 15.23 -5.44 -3.63
CA ALA A 62 13.90 -5.14 -3.11
C ALA A 62 13.97 -4.46 -1.73
N ARG A 63 14.82 -4.97 -0.83
CA ARG A 63 15.08 -4.36 0.48
C ARG A 63 15.57 -2.91 0.33
N LYS A 64 16.56 -2.66 -0.54
CA LYS A 64 17.10 -1.32 -0.80
C LYS A 64 16.01 -0.35 -1.28
N ARG A 65 15.13 -0.78 -2.20
CA ARG A 65 14.02 0.05 -2.67
C ARG A 65 13.02 0.35 -1.55
N LEU A 66 12.67 -0.64 -0.72
CA LEU A 66 11.76 -0.45 0.42
C LEU A 66 12.37 0.48 1.48
N THR A 67 13.67 0.37 1.78
CA THR A 67 14.34 1.32 2.70
C THR A 67 14.38 2.74 2.14
N ARG A 68 14.45 2.92 0.82
CA ARG A 68 14.28 4.24 0.20
C ARG A 68 12.87 4.77 0.40
N LEU A 69 11.85 3.92 0.26
CA LEU A 69 10.46 4.27 0.56
C LEU A 69 10.29 4.67 2.03
N GLU A 70 10.89 3.93 2.98
CA GLU A 70 10.89 4.29 4.41
C GLU A 70 11.45 5.70 4.64
N THR A 71 12.49 6.09 3.89
CA THR A 71 13.14 7.40 4.00
C THR A 71 12.19 8.53 3.57
N VAL A 72 11.51 8.40 2.43
CA VAL A 72 10.58 9.44 1.94
C VAL A 72 9.29 9.46 2.75
N LEU A 73 8.80 8.30 3.21
CA LEU A 73 7.62 8.18 4.07
C LEU A 73 7.90 8.66 5.50
N ARG A 74 9.16 8.69 5.94
CA ARG A 74 9.59 8.89 7.33
C ARG A 74 8.92 7.92 8.30
N ARG A 75 8.62 6.70 7.84
CA ARG A 75 7.95 5.64 8.60
C ARG A 75 8.54 4.30 8.20
N SER A 76 8.60 3.35 9.14
CA SER A 76 9.08 2.01 8.82
C SER A 76 8.06 1.20 8.01
N LEU A 77 8.57 0.37 7.11
CA LEU A 77 7.86 -0.66 6.37
C LEU A 77 8.34 -2.05 6.79
N LEU A 78 9.65 -2.19 7.05
CA LEU A 78 10.30 -3.48 7.29
C LEU A 78 10.40 -3.86 8.77
N ARG A 79 10.18 -2.92 9.69
CA ARG A 79 10.28 -3.13 11.14
C ARG A 79 9.00 -2.65 11.83
N PRO A 80 8.50 -3.38 12.85
CA PRO A 80 7.44 -2.87 13.71
C PRO A 80 7.94 -1.70 14.58
N PRO A 81 7.08 -0.71 14.88
CA PRO A 81 5.76 -0.48 14.28
C PRO A 81 5.88 0.00 12.83
N SER A 82 5.08 -0.59 11.92
CA SER A 82 5.17 -0.33 10.47
C SER A 82 3.94 0.39 9.92
N ALA A 83 4.11 1.19 8.87
CA ALA A 83 3.05 1.86 8.13
C ALA A 83 2.31 0.95 7.13
N ARG A 84 2.57 -0.36 7.16
CA ARG A 84 2.10 -1.31 6.14
C ARG A 84 0.59 -1.30 5.95
N TYR A 85 -0.17 -1.37 7.05
CA TYR A 85 -1.63 -1.43 6.97
C TYR A 85 -2.24 -0.09 6.55
N ASP A 86 -1.69 1.02 7.03
CA ASP A 86 -2.09 2.36 6.60
C ASP A 86 -1.92 2.53 5.09
N LEU A 87 -0.78 2.11 4.54
CA LEU A 87 -0.51 2.21 3.11
C LEU A 87 -1.37 1.25 2.28
N TRP A 88 -1.69 0.06 2.81
CA TRP A 88 -2.65 -0.84 2.17
C TRP A 88 -4.05 -0.21 2.10
N LEU A 89 -4.53 0.39 3.19
CA LEU A 89 -5.82 1.08 3.25
C LEU A 89 -5.83 2.30 2.32
N ALA A 90 -4.75 3.07 2.28
CA ALA A 90 -4.62 4.24 1.41
C ALA A 90 -4.67 3.84 -0.08
N LEU A 91 -3.91 2.81 -0.48
CA LEU A 91 -3.95 2.29 -1.86
C LEU A 91 -5.33 1.75 -2.22
N ARG A 92 -6.00 1.02 -1.31
CA ARG A 92 -7.35 0.53 -1.53
C ARG A 92 -8.36 1.67 -1.69
N SER A 93 -8.27 2.72 -0.87
CA SER A 93 -9.10 3.93 -1.02
C SER A 93 -8.88 4.62 -2.37
N ARG A 94 -7.62 4.72 -2.82
CA ARG A 94 -7.27 5.26 -4.14
C ARG A 94 -7.82 4.40 -5.28
N ASP A 95 -7.70 3.07 -5.20
CA ASP A 95 -8.20 2.13 -6.23
C ASP A 95 -9.75 2.06 -6.28
N LEU A 96 -10.44 2.44 -5.20
CA LEU A 96 -11.90 2.57 -5.14
C LEU A 96 -12.40 3.94 -5.65
N SER A 97 -11.49 4.87 -5.93
CA SER A 97 -11.83 6.12 -6.57
C SER A 97 -12.11 5.85 -8.05
N PRO A 98 -13.32 6.15 -8.56
CA PRO A 98 -13.53 6.08 -9.99
C PRO A 98 -12.52 7.01 -10.66
N GLU A 99 -11.72 6.48 -11.58
CA GLU A 99 -10.89 7.31 -12.44
C GLU A 99 -11.80 8.26 -13.23
N GLY A 100 -11.57 9.57 -13.09
CA GLY A 100 -12.06 10.60 -14.00
C GLY A 100 -13.48 11.12 -13.76
N ASP A 101 -13.56 12.33 -13.21
CA ASP A 101 -14.32 13.41 -13.86
C ASP A 101 -13.28 14.38 -14.44
#